data_AF-A0A8T5HXU7-F1
#
_entry.id   AF-A0A8T5HXU7-F1
#
_cell.length_a   1.000
_cell.length_b   1.000
_cell.length_c   1.000
_cell.angle_alpha   90.00
_cell.angle_beta   90.00
_cell.angle_gamma   90.00
#
_symmetry.space_group_name_H-M   'P 1'
#
loop_
_entity.id
_entity.type
_entity.pdbx_description
1 polymer ?
#
loop_
_entity_poly.entity_id
_entity_poly.type
_entity_poly.pdbx_seq_one_letter_code
_entity_poly.pdbx_strand_id
1 'polypeptide(L)'
;MKKCFMFSFILLSVLLVSCTPAEKSCSVDTDCVQATCCHPTAAVLKEAGPDCAGQMCTMDCVPDTIDCGQGEIKCLEGSCEVVLNE
;
A
#
# COMPACT_ATOMS: atom_id res chain seq x y z
N MET A 1 -11.67 -45.55 -28.19
CA MET A 1 -12.49 -44.38 -27.80
C MET A 1 -12.32 -44.09 -26.30
N LYS A 2 -11.16 -43.60 -25.84
CA LYS A 2 -10.93 -43.26 -24.41
C LYS A 2 -10.04 -42.02 -24.21
N LYS A 3 -9.72 -41.29 -25.28
CA LYS A 3 -8.83 -40.13 -25.25
C LYS A 3 -9.56 -38.79 -25.08
N CYS A 4 -10.89 -38.76 -25.25
CA CYS A 4 -11.69 -37.55 -25.03
C CYS A 4 -12.08 -37.32 -23.55
N PHE A 5 -12.03 -38.36 -22.71
CA PHE A 5 -12.50 -38.26 -21.32
C PHE A 5 -11.48 -37.63 -20.36
N MET A 6 -10.19 -37.70 -20.70
CA MET A 6 -9.10 -37.21 -19.82
C MET A 6 -8.82 -35.71 -20.01
N PHE A 7 -9.04 -35.16 -21.22
CA PHE A 7 -8.90 -33.72 -21.48
C PHE A 7 -10.04 -32.88 -20.86
N SER A 8 -11.24 -33.47 -20.72
CA SER A 8 -12.40 -32.77 -20.15
C SER A 8 -12.27 -32.49 -18.65
N PHE A 9 -11.48 -33.27 -17.91
CA PHE A 9 -11.29 -33.09 -16.47
C PHE A 9 -10.26 -31.99 -16.15
N ILE A 10 -9.23 -31.85 -16.97
CA ILE A 10 -8.18 -30.82 -16.81
C ILE A 10 -8.75 -29.42 -17.09
N LEU A 11 -9.64 -29.28 -18.09
CA LEU A 11 -10.29 -28.01 -18.39
C LEU A 11 -11.24 -27.55 -17.27
N LEU A 12 -11.87 -28.49 -16.56
CA LEU A 12 -12.77 -28.21 -15.44
C LEU A 12 -12.02 -27.76 -14.17
N SER A 13 -10.81 -28.29 -13.94
CA SER A 13 -9.96 -27.87 -12.81
C SER A 13 -9.35 -26.47 -12.96
N VAL A 14 -9.13 -25.99 -14.19
CA VAL A 14 -8.56 -24.65 -14.44
C VAL A 14 -9.59 -23.53 -14.18
N LEU A 15 -10.89 -23.81 -14.30
CA LEU A 15 -11.96 -22.82 -14.10
C LEU A 15 -12.29 -22.53 -12.62
N LEU A 16 -11.79 -23.33 -11.67
CA LEU A 16 -12.11 -23.20 -10.25
C LEU A 16 -11.10 -22.35 -9.45
N VAL A 17 -10.05 -21.82 -10.09
CA VAL A 17 -8.92 -21.14 -9.43
C VAL A 17 -8.64 -19.74 -10.02
N SER A 18 -9.63 -18.85 -10.03
CA SER A 18 -9.44 -17.45 -10.46
C SER A 18 -9.98 -16.43 -9.46
N CYS A 19 -9.69 -16.62 -8.17
CA CYS A 19 -9.85 -15.56 -7.18
C CYS A 19 -8.46 -15.16 -6.69
N THR A 20 -7.75 -14.36 -7.49
CA THR A 20 -6.57 -13.63 -7.00
C THR A 20 -7.07 -12.52 -6.08
N PRO A 21 -6.55 -12.39 -4.84
CA PRO A 21 -6.84 -11.23 -4.01
C PRO A 21 -6.52 -9.97 -4.79
N ALA A 22 -7.43 -9.00 -4.82
CA ALA A 22 -7.11 -7.68 -5.33
C ALA A 22 -5.99 -7.11 -4.46
N GLU A 23 -4.89 -6.68 -5.11
CA GLU A 23 -3.86 -5.88 -4.46
C GLU A 23 -4.54 -4.67 -3.80
N LYS A 24 -4.27 -4.44 -2.51
CA LYS A 24 -4.86 -3.30 -1.81
C LYS A 24 -4.22 -2.02 -2.35
N SER A 25 -5.06 -1.04 -2.68
CA SER A 25 -4.65 0.27 -3.18
C SER A 25 -5.40 1.38 -2.43
N CYS A 26 -4.83 2.58 -2.40
CA CYS A 26 -5.56 3.75 -1.89
C CYS A 26 -6.54 4.26 -2.96
N SER A 27 -7.59 4.96 -2.52
CA SER A 27 -8.51 5.69 -3.40
C SER A 27 -8.52 7.19 -3.10
N VAL A 28 -8.21 7.57 -1.86
CA VAL A 28 -8.13 8.96 -1.40
C VAL A 28 -6.94 9.14 -0.46
N ASP A 29 -6.44 10.37 -0.31
CA ASP A 29 -5.30 10.70 0.55
C ASP A 29 -5.46 10.17 1.99
N THR A 30 -6.68 10.14 2.51
CA THR A 30 -6.98 9.69 3.88
C THR A 30 -6.90 8.17 4.07
N ASP A 31 -6.73 7.39 3.01
CA ASP A 31 -6.42 5.96 3.06
C ASP A 31 -4.94 5.71 3.41
N CYS A 32 -4.11 6.74 3.28
CA CYS A 32 -2.68 6.68 3.47
C CYS A 32 -2.26 7.28 4.82
N VAL A 33 -1.16 6.76 5.35
CA VAL A 33 -0.49 7.23 6.56
C VAL A 33 1.02 7.18 6.36
N GLN A 34 1.77 7.85 7.23
CA GLN A 34 3.23 7.80 7.24
C GLN A 34 3.77 6.38 7.46
N ALA A 35 4.83 6.02 6.74
CA ALA A 35 5.48 4.71 6.85
C ALA A 35 6.29 4.53 8.14
N THR A 36 6.72 5.64 8.74
CA THR A 36 7.47 5.68 10.01
C THR A 36 6.86 6.72 10.95
N CYS A 37 7.07 6.54 12.25
CA CYS A 37 6.48 7.43 13.25
C CYS A 37 7.12 8.82 13.29
N CYS A 38 8.42 8.90 13.00
CA CYS A 38 9.18 10.14 13.07
C CYS A 38 9.87 10.40 11.75
N HIS A 39 9.88 11.67 11.32
CA HIS A 39 10.59 12.12 10.14
C HIS A 39 10.28 11.30 8.87
N PRO A 40 9.00 11.05 8.54
CA PRO A 40 8.69 10.10 7.48
C PRO A 40 9.00 10.70 6.10
N THR A 41 9.67 9.87 5.30
CA THR A 41 10.01 10.12 3.89
C THR A 41 9.14 9.31 2.93
N ALA A 42 8.25 8.47 3.46
CA ALA A 42 7.39 7.58 2.71
C ALA A 42 6.01 7.44 3.36
N ALA A 43 5.03 7.00 2.57
CA ALA A 43 3.68 6.72 3.00
C ALA A 43 3.28 5.28 2.66
N VAL A 44 2.33 4.75 3.41
CA VAL A 44 1.76 3.41 3.23
C VAL A 44 0.26 3.47 3.46
N LEU A 45 -0.45 2.40 3.07
CA LEU A 45 -1.86 2.24 3.45
C LEU A 45 -2.01 2.22 4.97
N LYS A 46 -3.13 2.74 5.46
CA LYS A 46 -3.45 2.79 6.89
C LYS A 46 -3.34 1.42 7.57
N GLU A 47 -3.71 0.34 6.90
CA GLU A 47 -3.65 -1.01 7.45
C GLU A 47 -2.21 -1.56 7.56
N ALA A 48 -1.26 -0.94 6.86
CA ALA A 48 0.16 -1.27 6.87
C ALA A 48 0.99 -0.24 7.67
N GLY A 49 0.36 0.81 8.19
CA GLY A 49 1.02 1.86 8.97
C GLY A 49 1.56 1.36 10.31
N PRO A 50 2.62 1.98 10.84
CA PRO A 50 3.14 1.66 12.17
C PRO A 50 2.18 2.11 13.27
N ASP A 51 2.19 1.40 14.40
CA ASP A 51 1.63 1.92 15.65
C ASP A 51 2.66 2.85 16.31
N CYS A 52 2.31 4.12 16.43
CA CYS A 52 3.16 5.16 17.01
C CYS A 52 2.80 5.52 18.45
N ALA A 53 1.93 4.75 19.10
CA ALA A 53 1.54 4.99 20.48
C ALA A 53 2.76 4.98 21.42
N GLY A 54 2.96 6.07 22.17
CA GLY A 54 4.07 6.22 23.11
C GLY A 54 5.44 6.49 22.49
N GLN A 55 5.54 6.57 21.16
CA GLN A 55 6.77 6.96 20.50
C GLN A 55 7.02 8.46 20.69
N MET A 56 8.20 8.81 21.19
CA MET A 56 8.66 10.19 21.25
C MET A 56 9.59 10.45 20.06
N CYS A 57 9.24 11.40 19.22
CA CYS A 57 10.08 11.85 18.10
C CYS A 57 11.01 12.98 18.54
N THR A 58 12.07 13.20 17.77
CA THR A 58 12.83 14.45 17.91
C THR A 58 11.93 15.59 17.43
N MET A 59 12.00 16.76 18.08
CA MET A 59 11.21 17.94 17.68
C MET A 59 11.87 18.71 16.53
N ASP A 60 12.78 18.05 15.80
CA ASP A 60 13.53 18.65 14.71
C ASP A 60 12.70 18.58 13.42
N CYS A 61 12.84 19.61 12.58
CA CYS A 61 12.34 19.56 11.20
C CYS A 61 13.44 18.93 10.34
N VAL A 62 13.33 17.63 10.03
CA VAL A 62 14.35 16.95 9.21
C VAL A 62 14.11 17.28 7.73
N PRO A 63 15.14 17.72 6.99
CA PRO A 63 15.03 17.94 5.54
C PRO A 63 14.58 16.69 4.78
N ASP A 64 13.93 16.88 3.63
CA ASP A 64 13.46 15.82 2.74
C ASP A 64 12.45 14.85 3.39
N THR A 65 11.72 15.33 4.40
CA THR A 65 10.61 14.63 5.07
C THR A 65 9.34 15.46 4.97
N ILE A 66 8.21 14.95 5.49
CA ILE A 66 6.98 15.76 5.61
C ILE A 66 6.95 16.63 6.87
N ASP A 67 8.02 16.65 7.68
CA ASP A 67 8.06 17.43 8.91
C ASP A 67 7.82 18.91 8.65
N CYS A 68 7.17 19.58 9.60
CA CYS A 68 7.01 21.03 9.60
C CYS A 68 6.36 21.59 8.31
N GLY A 69 5.57 20.76 7.62
CA GLY A 69 4.89 21.14 6.38
C GLY A 69 5.83 21.18 5.17
N GLN A 70 6.94 20.44 5.19
CA GLN A 70 7.82 20.27 4.02
C GLN A 70 7.23 19.35 2.95
N GLY A 71 6.13 18.67 3.24
CA GLY A 71 5.42 17.86 2.26
C GLY A 71 4.08 17.35 2.79
N GLU A 72 3.41 16.55 1.97
CA GLU A 72 2.13 15.94 2.28
C GLU A 72 2.05 14.50 1.76
N ILE A 73 1.12 13.73 2.31
CA ILE A 73 0.83 12.37 1.86
C ILE A 73 -0.31 12.42 0.83
N LYS A 74 -0.12 11.76 -0.30
CA LYS A 74 -1.09 11.68 -1.39
C LYS A 74 -1.39 10.24 -1.79
N CYS A 75 -2.63 10.02 -2.20
CA CYS A 75 -2.97 8.84 -2.98
C CYS A 75 -2.81 9.15 -4.47
N LEU A 76 -1.76 8.62 -5.09
CA LEU A 76 -1.43 8.83 -6.50
C LEU A 76 -1.49 7.49 -7.23
N GLU A 77 -2.39 7.38 -8.21
CA GLU A 77 -2.53 6.18 -9.05
C GLU A 77 -2.70 4.86 -8.25
N GLY A 78 -3.31 4.95 -7.06
CA GLY A 78 -3.52 3.82 -6.16
C GLY A 78 -2.34 3.51 -5.21
N SER A 79 -1.26 4.28 -5.29
CA SER A 79 -0.11 4.23 -4.37
C SER A 79 -0.14 5.38 -3.35
N CYS A 80 0.30 5.09 -2.13
CA CYS A 80 0.50 6.10 -1.10
C CYS A 80 1.90 6.70 -1.24
N GLU A 81 1.98 7.98 -1.59
CA GLU A 81 3.23 8.68 -1.85
C GLU A 81 3.41 9.88 -0.92
N VAL A 82 4.67 10.23 -0.65
CA VAL A 82 5.04 11.52 -0.06
C VAL A 82 5.38 12.49 -1.20
N VAL A 83 4.75 13.66 -1.18
CA VAL A 83 5.01 14.76 -2.11
C VAL A 83 5.62 15.90 -1.32
N LEU A 84 6.88 16.24 -1.61
CA LEU A 84 7.58 17.35 -0.96
C LEU A 84 7.25 18.69 -1.65
N ASN A 85 7.26 19.75 -0.87
CA ASN A 85 7.08 21.12 -1.34
C ASN A 85 8.41 21.62 -1.93
N GLU A 86 8.38 22.08 -3.19
CA GLU A 86 9.55 22.67 -3.88
C GLU A 86 9.95 24.05 -3.35
#